data_AF-X1U5M0-F1
#
_entry.id   AF-X1U5M0-F1
#
_cell.length_a   1.000
_cell.length_b   1.000
_cell.length_c   1.000
_cell.angle_alpha   90.00
_cell.angle_beta   90.00
_cell.angle_gamma   90.00
#
_symmetry.space_group_name_H-M   'P 1'
#
loop_
_entity.id
_entity.type
_entity.pdbx_description
1 polymer ?
#
loop_
_entity_poly.entity_id
_entity_poly.type
_entity_poly.pdbx_seq_one_letter_code
_entity_poly.pdbx_strand_id
1 'polypeptide(L)'
;MNNEQILLTKIEKEKEYISFLAHEIKNPLEIMNESLSLLADKVLGNINSEQKEIINIISNNISKLNYLVEDILYASKIEAANFALKKESIKIASLISEIINNLKLSYQQQQINFIFEPNNELTQIKINIDPLKIEQVFLNILVNAIKFVPQENGQIKIKLIKPEDHLL
;
A
#
# COMPACT_ATOMS: atom_id res chain seq x y z
N MET A 1 -35.78 11.40 -20.43
CA MET A 1 -34.90 10.78 -19.42
C MET A 1 -35.25 11.37 -18.07
N ASN A 2 -35.36 10.55 -17.01
CA ASN A 2 -35.66 11.03 -15.66
C ASN A 2 -34.45 11.79 -15.06
N ASN A 3 -34.67 12.78 -14.18
CA ASN A 3 -33.61 13.61 -13.60
C ASN A 3 -32.57 12.78 -12.82
N GLU A 4 -33.00 11.70 -12.16
CA GLU A 4 -32.09 10.73 -11.51
C GLU A 4 -31.14 10.07 -12.50
N GLN A 5 -31.62 9.73 -13.69
CA GLN A 5 -30.81 9.02 -14.69
C GLN A 5 -29.76 9.94 -15.33
N ILE A 6 -30.06 11.24 -15.44
CA ILE A 6 -29.10 12.27 -15.88
C ILE A 6 -28.00 12.47 -14.83
N LEU A 7 -28.38 12.48 -13.54
CA LEU A 7 -27.43 12.63 -12.44
C LEU A 7 -26.48 11.42 -12.35
N LEU A 8 -27.01 10.20 -12.45
CA LEU A 8 -26.21 8.97 -12.47
C LEU A 8 -25.21 8.95 -13.63
N THR A 9 -25.66 9.26 -14.85
CA THR A 9 -24.79 9.32 -16.04
C THR A 9 -23.67 10.36 -15.88
N LYS A 10 -23.96 11.49 -15.23
CA LYS A 10 -22.96 12.55 -14.98
C LYS A 10 -21.89 12.09 -13.98
N ILE A 11 -22.31 11.43 -12.90
CA ILE A 11 -21.42 10.84 -11.89
C ILE A 11 -20.52 9.77 -12.50
N GLU A 12 -21.07 8.90 -13.36
CA GLU A 12 -20.30 7.86 -14.06
C GLU A 12 -19.20 8.45 -14.95
N LYS A 13 -19.53 9.48 -15.77
CA LYS A 13 -18.54 10.16 -16.61
C LYS A 13 -17.44 10.86 -15.81
N GLU A 14 -17.80 11.47 -14.69
CA GLU A 14 -16.82 12.13 -13.82
C GLU A 14 -15.84 11.11 -13.21
N LYS A 15 -16.34 9.92 -12.84
CA LYS A 15 -15.50 8.82 -12.36
C LYS A 15 -14.59 8.22 -13.43
N GLU A 16 -15.10 7.97 -14.63
CA GLU A 16 -14.29 7.51 -15.76
C GLU A 16 -13.17 8.50 -16.09
N TYR A 17 -13.50 9.80 -16.04
CA TYR A 17 -12.53 10.87 -16.24
C TYR A 17 -11.46 10.90 -15.14
N ILE A 18 -11.85 10.77 -13.86
CA ILE A 18 -10.91 10.66 -12.74
C ILE A 18 -10.01 9.43 -12.87
N SER A 19 -10.59 8.28 -13.27
CA SER A 19 -9.83 7.05 -13.49
C SER A 19 -8.81 7.21 -14.63
N PHE A 20 -9.20 7.84 -15.73
CA PHE A 20 -8.30 8.16 -16.84
C PHE A 20 -7.15 9.07 -16.39
N LEU A 21 -7.45 10.17 -15.70
CA LEU A 21 -6.43 11.09 -15.21
C LEU A 21 -5.45 10.40 -14.25
N ALA A 22 -5.95 9.54 -13.36
CA ALA A 22 -5.10 8.81 -12.44
C ALA A 22 -4.15 7.83 -13.16
N HIS A 23 -4.62 7.18 -14.23
CA HIS A 23 -3.74 6.35 -15.09
C HIS A 23 -2.68 7.20 -15.81
N GLU A 24 -3.06 8.36 -16.36
CA GLU A 24 -2.11 9.28 -17.01
C GLU A 24 -1.09 9.87 -16.03
N ILE A 25 -1.41 9.96 -14.73
CA ILE A 25 -0.47 10.36 -13.67
C ILE A 25 0.42 9.18 -13.24
N LYS A 26 -0.08 7.95 -13.26
CA LYS A 26 0.69 6.76 -12.89
C LYS A 26 1.90 6.56 -13.82
N ASN A 27 1.71 6.69 -15.13
CA ASN A 27 2.77 6.50 -16.12
C ASN A 27 4.01 7.40 -15.89
N PRO A 28 3.91 8.73 -15.72
CA PRO A 28 5.07 9.57 -15.43
C PRO A 28 5.68 9.29 -14.06
N LEU A 29 4.91 8.84 -13.07
CA LEU A 29 5.47 8.40 -11.77
C LEU A 29 6.30 7.11 -11.90
N GLU A 30 5.88 6.16 -12.76
CA GLU A 30 6.67 4.98 -13.09
C GLU A 30 8.01 5.36 -13.74
N ILE A 31 7.99 6.27 -14.72
CA ILE A 31 9.20 6.78 -15.37
C ILE A 31 10.13 7.48 -14.37
N MET A 32 9.58 8.25 -13.43
CA MET A 32 10.38 8.90 -12.37
C MET A 32 11.00 7.88 -11.41
N ASN A 33 10.28 6.82 -11.06
CA ASN A 33 10.80 5.72 -10.24
C ASN A 33 11.95 4.99 -10.95
N GLU A 34 11.78 4.65 -12.24
CA GLU A 34 12.84 4.02 -13.04
C GLU A 34 14.08 4.91 -13.12
N SER A 35 13.88 6.20 -13.38
CA SER A 35 14.97 7.19 -13.45
C SER A 35 15.75 7.29 -12.13
N LEU A 36 15.06 7.24 -10.99
CA LEU A 36 15.71 7.22 -9.68
C LEU A 36 16.41 5.91 -9.38
N SER A 37 15.86 4.76 -9.82
CA SER A 37 16.54 3.47 -9.68
C SER A 37 17.87 3.49 -10.42
N LEU A 38 17.91 4.00 -11.66
CA LEU A 38 19.15 4.14 -12.44
C LEU A 38 20.20 5.01 -11.74
N LEU A 39 19.77 6.07 -11.05
CA LEU A 39 20.66 6.92 -10.25
C LEU A 39 21.14 6.22 -8.98
N ALA A 40 20.25 5.52 -8.26
CA ALA A 40 20.58 4.78 -7.04
C ALA A 40 21.52 3.61 -7.30
N ASP A 41 21.35 2.93 -8.44
CA ASP A 41 22.16 1.79 -8.90
C ASP A 41 23.51 2.21 -9.48
N LYS A 42 23.82 3.52 -9.47
CA LYS A 42 25.07 4.11 -9.98
C LYS A 42 25.35 3.80 -11.45
N VAL A 43 24.30 3.48 -12.22
CA VAL A 43 24.40 3.16 -13.67
C VAL A 43 24.97 4.35 -14.45
N LEU A 44 24.65 5.57 -14.01
CA LEU A 44 25.09 6.83 -14.62
C LEU A 44 26.35 7.42 -13.97
N GLY A 45 26.98 6.69 -13.04
CA GLY A 45 28.16 7.13 -12.31
C GLY A 45 27.97 7.13 -10.78
N ASN A 46 29.05 7.45 -10.06
CA ASN A 46 29.01 7.53 -8.60
C ASN A 46 28.22 8.75 -8.12
N ILE A 47 27.38 8.53 -7.10
CA ILE A 47 26.68 9.59 -6.38
C ILE A 47 27.35 9.87 -5.03
N ASN A 48 27.38 11.13 -4.61
CA ASN A 48 27.86 11.55 -3.30
C ASN A 48 26.77 11.41 -2.22
N SER A 49 27.13 11.68 -0.95
CA SER A 49 26.21 11.54 0.18
C SER A 49 25.00 12.48 0.11
N GLU A 50 25.19 13.74 -0.26
CA GLU A 50 24.11 14.74 -0.39
C GLU A 50 23.13 14.35 -1.51
N GLN A 51 23.65 13.88 -2.64
CA GLN A 51 22.84 13.37 -3.75
C GLN A 51 22.02 12.15 -3.33
N LYS A 52 22.60 11.25 -2.54
CA LYS A 52 21.88 10.08 -1.99
C LYS A 52 20.73 10.49 -1.07
N GLU A 53 20.92 11.51 -0.22
CA GLU A 53 19.86 12.04 0.63
C GLU A 53 18.71 12.63 -0.21
N ILE A 54 19.03 13.42 -1.24
CA ILE A 54 18.04 13.99 -2.15
C ILE A 54 17.29 12.88 -2.90
N ILE A 55 17.98 11.87 -3.43
CA ILE A 55 17.37 10.72 -4.11
C ILE A 55 16.36 10.01 -3.19
N ASN A 56 16.72 9.80 -1.92
CA ASN A 56 15.81 9.21 -0.94
C ASN A 56 14.58 10.09 -0.68
N ILE A 57 14.75 11.42 -0.59
CA ILE A 57 13.63 12.35 -0.43
C ILE A 57 12.68 12.26 -1.63
N ILE A 58 13.20 12.26 -2.86
CA ILE A 58 12.38 12.19 -4.07
C ILE A 58 11.65 10.84 -4.14
N SER A 59 12.35 9.73 -3.90
CA SER A 59 11.77 8.38 -3.89
C SER A 59 10.61 8.25 -2.89
N ASN A 60 10.78 8.79 -1.67
CA ASN A 60 9.72 8.83 -0.67
C ASN A 60 8.50 9.65 -1.13
N ASN A 61 8.69 10.75 -1.85
CA ASN A 61 7.59 11.56 -2.37
C ASN A 61 6.86 10.89 -3.53
N ILE A 62 7.58 10.24 -4.45
CA ILE A 62 6.94 9.46 -5.54
C ILE A 62 6.15 8.30 -4.96
N SER A 63 6.67 7.62 -3.95
CA SER A 63 5.93 6.55 -3.25
C SER A 63 4.62 7.07 -2.67
N LYS A 64 4.64 8.23 -1.99
CA LYS A 64 3.40 8.89 -1.49
C LYS A 64 2.43 9.25 -2.62
N LEU A 65 2.92 9.75 -3.76
CA LEU A 65 2.08 10.09 -4.90
C LEU A 65 1.43 8.84 -5.51
N ASN A 66 2.15 7.72 -5.61
CA ASN A 66 1.59 6.45 -6.05
C ASN A 66 0.44 6.00 -5.14
N TYR A 67 0.59 6.09 -3.82
CA TYR A 67 -0.51 5.79 -2.89
C TYR A 67 -1.74 6.67 -3.14
N LEU A 68 -1.56 7.99 -3.31
CA LEU A 68 -2.68 8.91 -3.57
C LEU A 68 -3.38 8.61 -4.90
N VAL A 69 -2.63 8.28 -5.94
CA VAL A 69 -3.17 7.87 -7.25
C VAL A 69 -3.96 6.57 -7.12
N GLU A 70 -3.45 5.59 -6.37
CA GLU A 70 -4.15 4.34 -6.11
C GLU A 70 -5.43 4.54 -5.30
N ASP A 71 -5.42 5.43 -4.31
CA ASP A 71 -6.61 5.78 -3.52
C ASP A 71 -7.69 6.45 -4.39
N ILE A 72 -7.28 7.35 -5.30
CA ILE A 72 -8.19 7.97 -6.28
C ILE A 72 -8.79 6.93 -7.23
N LEU A 73 -7.97 5.99 -7.74
CA LEU A 73 -8.43 4.88 -8.57
C LEU A 73 -9.35 3.92 -7.81
N TYR A 74 -9.09 3.72 -6.52
CA TYR A 74 -9.93 2.88 -5.68
C TYR A 74 -11.29 3.55 -5.46
N ALA A 75 -11.31 4.84 -5.10
CA ALA A 75 -12.53 5.62 -4.92
C ALA A 75 -13.39 5.68 -6.20
N SER A 76 -12.78 5.78 -7.38
CA SER A 76 -13.52 5.79 -8.65
C SER A 76 -14.14 4.42 -9.01
N LYS A 77 -13.55 3.31 -8.52
CA LYS A 77 -13.97 1.94 -8.84
C LYS A 77 -14.96 1.32 -7.85
N ILE A 78 -14.98 1.73 -6.58
CA ILE A 78 -15.80 1.08 -5.52
C ILE A 78 -17.31 1.15 -5.78
N GLU A 79 -17.81 2.22 -6.40
CA GLU A 79 -19.26 2.37 -6.64
C GLU A 79 -19.74 1.81 -7.98
N ALA A 80 -18.83 1.51 -8.91
CA ALA A 80 -19.16 0.76 -10.11
C ALA A 80 -19.11 -0.73 -9.74
N ALA A 81 -20.20 -1.46 -9.93
CA ALA A 81 -20.43 -2.83 -9.45
C ALA A 81 -19.50 -3.94 -10.02
N ASN A 82 -18.28 -3.62 -10.46
CA ASN A 82 -17.29 -4.52 -11.06
C ASN A 82 -15.91 -4.47 -10.36
N PHE A 83 -15.87 -4.38 -9.03
CA PHE A 83 -14.64 -4.60 -8.29
C PHE A 83 -14.31 -6.11 -8.23
N ALA A 84 -13.82 -6.66 -9.34
CA ALA A 84 -13.42 -8.06 -9.43
C ALA A 84 -12.11 -8.28 -8.64
N LEU A 85 -12.22 -8.87 -7.46
CA LEU A 85 -11.07 -9.31 -6.66
C LEU A 85 -10.33 -10.43 -7.39
N LYS A 86 -9.01 -10.28 -7.58
CA LYS A 86 -8.15 -11.35 -8.10
C LYS A 86 -7.74 -12.24 -6.95
N LYS A 87 -8.65 -13.12 -6.55
CA LYS A 87 -8.43 -13.99 -5.38
C LYS A 87 -7.48 -15.14 -5.71
N GLU A 88 -6.52 -15.35 -4.82
CA GLU A 88 -5.55 -16.43 -4.87
C GLU A 88 -5.45 -17.12 -3.51
N SER A 89 -5.11 -18.41 -3.52
CA SER A 89 -4.93 -19.20 -2.29
C SER A 89 -3.52 -19.01 -1.74
N ILE A 90 -3.37 -18.12 -0.76
CA ILE A 90 -2.07 -17.74 -0.20
C ILE A 90 -2.00 -17.94 1.31
N LYS A 91 -0.78 -18.16 1.83
CA LYS A 91 -0.52 -18.22 3.28
C LYS A 91 -0.53 -16.79 3.82
N ILE A 92 -1.56 -16.43 4.58
CA ILE A 92 -1.72 -15.06 5.11
C ILE A 92 -0.57 -14.63 6.02
N ALA A 93 -0.02 -15.57 6.78
CA ALA A 93 1.14 -15.30 7.63
C ALA A 93 2.38 -14.88 6.82
N SER A 94 2.56 -15.45 5.63
CA SER A 94 3.67 -15.10 4.73
C SER A 94 3.50 -13.68 4.19
N LEU A 95 2.30 -13.34 3.69
CA LEU A 95 2.00 -11.99 3.19
C LEU A 95 2.21 -10.93 4.27
N ILE A 96 1.66 -11.14 5.47
CA ILE A 96 1.82 -10.20 6.59
C ILE A 96 3.30 -10.08 7.00
N SER A 97 4.04 -11.19 7.03
CA SER A 97 5.48 -11.16 7.34
C SER A 97 6.26 -10.31 6.34
N GLU A 98 5.95 -10.44 5.05
CA GLU A 98 6.58 -9.67 3.98
C GLU A 98 6.31 -8.17 4.14
N ILE A 99 5.05 -7.78 4.36
CA ILE A 99 4.65 -6.39 4.60
C ILE A 99 5.39 -5.80 5.81
N ILE A 100 5.45 -6.54 6.93
CA ILE A 100 6.15 -6.08 8.14
C ILE A 100 7.65 -5.93 7.87
N ASN A 101 8.26 -6.86 7.14
CA ASN A 101 9.69 -6.78 6.82
C ASN A 101 10.00 -5.57 5.93
N ASN A 102 9.16 -5.30 4.92
CA ASN A 102 9.30 -4.13 4.07
C ASN A 102 9.18 -2.83 4.89
N LEU A 103 8.19 -2.73 5.77
CA LEU A 103 8.02 -1.58 6.66
C LEU A 103 9.18 -1.43 7.65
N LYS A 104 9.70 -2.53 8.21
CA LYS A 104 10.89 -2.49 9.06
C LYS A 104 12.07 -1.88 8.33
N LEU A 105 12.30 -2.25 7.05
CA LEU A 105 13.36 -1.69 6.22
C LEU A 105 13.13 -0.20 5.91
N SER A 106 11.91 0.20 5.56
CA SER A 106 11.59 1.60 5.24
C SER A 106 11.66 2.54 6.45
N TYR A 107 11.44 2.03 7.67
CA TYR A 107 11.34 2.82 8.89
C TYR A 107 12.44 2.50 9.92
N GLN A 108 13.57 1.91 9.50
CA GLN A 108 14.67 1.51 10.39
C GLN A 108 15.15 2.63 11.34
N GLN A 109 15.13 3.88 10.86
CA GLN A 109 15.59 5.03 11.65
C GLN A 109 14.68 5.39 12.83
N GLN A 110 13.41 4.95 12.83
CA GLN A 110 12.44 5.27 13.87
C GLN A 110 12.46 4.30 15.05
N GLN A 111 13.30 3.25 15.00
CA GLN A 111 13.49 2.27 16.08
C GLN A 111 12.19 1.64 16.63
N ILE A 112 11.17 1.48 15.77
CA ILE A 112 9.86 0.95 16.16
C ILE A 112 9.95 -0.55 16.44
N ASN A 113 9.37 -0.99 17.55
CA ASN A 113 9.28 -2.42 17.88
C ASN A 113 8.07 -3.06 17.19
N PHE A 114 8.29 -3.78 16.10
CA PHE A 114 7.26 -4.58 15.44
C PHE A 114 7.25 -6.01 15.96
N ILE A 115 6.12 -6.42 16.53
CA ILE A 115 5.87 -7.79 16.99
C ILE A 115 4.84 -8.45 16.09
N PHE A 116 5.26 -9.52 15.41
CA PHE A 116 4.35 -10.41 14.70
C PHE A 116 4.23 -11.73 15.46
N GLU A 117 3.03 -12.02 15.96
CA GLU A 117 2.68 -13.25 16.67
C GLU A 117 1.66 -14.04 15.86
N PRO A 118 2.10 -14.76 14.80
CA PRO A 118 1.22 -15.72 14.17
C PRO A 118 1.06 -16.92 15.10
N ASN A 119 -0.18 -17.32 15.42
CA ASN A 119 -0.40 -18.62 16.03
C ASN A 119 0.19 -19.70 15.10
N ASN A 120 1.03 -20.59 15.65
CA ASN A 120 1.74 -21.61 14.87
C ASN A 120 0.80 -22.44 13.98
N GLU A 121 -0.41 -22.75 14.44
CA GLU A 121 -1.41 -23.46 13.66
C GLU A 121 -1.91 -22.65 12.45
N LEU A 122 -1.91 -21.33 12.55
CA LEU A 122 -2.38 -20.40 11.52
C LEU A 122 -1.30 -20.08 10.48
N THR A 123 -0.03 -20.33 10.78
CA THR A 123 1.08 -20.01 9.86
C THR A 123 1.00 -20.77 8.53
N GLN A 124 0.40 -21.96 8.53
CA GLN A 124 0.27 -22.80 7.33
C GLN A 124 -1.08 -22.65 6.63
N ILE A 125 -2.03 -21.95 7.24
CA ILE A 125 -3.37 -21.80 6.67
C ILE A 125 -3.31 -20.92 5.43
N LYS A 126 -3.86 -21.45 4.34
CA LYS A 126 -4.12 -20.69 3.13
C LYS A 126 -5.53 -20.14 3.15
N ILE A 127 -5.68 -18.88 2.77
CA ILE A 127 -6.98 -18.22 2.60
C ILE A 127 -7.10 -17.72 1.17
N ASN A 128 -8.35 -17.65 0.66
CA ASN A 128 -8.62 -17.20 -0.70
C ASN A 128 -8.93 -15.69 -0.70
N ILE A 129 -7.92 -14.88 -1.00
CA ILE A 129 -7.95 -13.41 -0.90
C ILE A 129 -7.25 -12.78 -2.09
N ASP A 130 -7.49 -11.49 -2.34
CA ASP A 130 -6.69 -10.71 -3.26
C ASP A 130 -5.46 -10.16 -2.50
N PRO A 131 -4.24 -10.67 -2.75
CA PRO A 131 -3.06 -10.33 -1.95
C PRO A 131 -2.71 -8.85 -2.04
N LEU A 132 -2.83 -8.24 -3.21
CA LEU A 132 -2.53 -6.82 -3.43
C LEU A 132 -3.49 -5.93 -2.65
N LYS A 133 -4.77 -6.32 -2.58
CA LYS A 133 -5.77 -5.56 -1.83
C LYS A 133 -5.61 -5.71 -0.32
N ILE A 134 -5.27 -6.92 0.15
CA ILE A 134 -4.96 -7.12 1.57
C ILE A 134 -3.69 -6.35 1.94
N GLU A 135 -2.66 -6.38 1.11
CA GLU A 135 -1.45 -5.57 1.31
C GLU A 135 -1.76 -4.08 1.43
N GLN A 136 -2.57 -3.53 0.52
CA GLN A 136 -2.99 -2.13 0.56
C GLN A 136 -3.71 -1.78 1.89
N VAL A 137 -4.63 -2.63 2.34
CA VAL A 137 -5.33 -2.44 3.63
C VAL A 137 -4.33 -2.46 4.80
N PHE A 138 -3.41 -3.42 4.83
CA PHE A 138 -2.41 -3.52 5.88
C PHE A 138 -1.45 -2.34 5.89
N LEU A 139 -0.97 -1.89 4.72
CA LEU A 139 -0.11 -0.71 4.60
C LEU A 139 -0.82 0.54 5.14
N ASN A 140 -2.08 0.75 4.78
CA ASN A 140 -2.87 1.87 5.28
C ASN A 140 -3.00 1.87 6.81
N ILE A 141 -3.20 0.70 7.42
CA ILE A 141 -3.30 0.57 8.87
C ILE A 141 -1.92 0.75 9.53
N LEU A 142 -0.89 0.09 9.02
CA LEU A 142 0.43 0.05 9.64
C LEU A 142 1.20 1.37 9.48
N VAL A 143 1.09 2.05 8.34
CA VAL A 143 1.68 3.39 8.16
C VAL A 143 1.01 4.39 9.11
N ASN A 144 -0.30 4.28 9.29
CA ASN A 144 -0.99 5.06 10.32
C ASN A 144 -0.49 4.72 11.72
N ALA A 145 -0.33 3.44 12.07
CA ALA A 145 0.22 3.04 13.36
C ALA A 145 1.65 3.60 13.58
N ILE A 146 2.53 3.51 12.58
CA ILE A 146 3.90 4.07 12.61
C ILE A 146 3.89 5.58 12.86
N LYS A 147 2.97 6.31 12.24
CA LYS A 147 2.87 7.77 12.40
C LYS A 147 2.54 8.20 13.84
N PHE A 148 1.78 7.39 14.57
CA PHE A 148 1.24 7.74 15.89
C PHE A 148 1.83 6.93 17.05
N VAL A 149 2.70 5.95 16.75
CA VAL A 149 3.34 5.14 17.79
C VAL A 149 4.27 6.03 18.63
N PRO A 150 4.28 5.90 19.97
CA PRO A 150 5.19 6.65 20.83
C PRO A 150 6.66 6.44 20.43
N GLN A 151 7.46 7.50 20.45
CA GLN A 151 8.89 7.39 20.11
C GLN A 151 9.68 6.61 21.15
N GLU A 152 9.28 6.67 22.42
CA GLU A 152 9.86 5.86 23.49
C GLU A 152 8.99 4.62 23.73
N ASN A 153 9.60 3.43 23.60
CA ASN A 153 8.95 2.13 23.85
C ASN A 153 7.71 1.83 23.00
N GLY A 154 7.55 2.52 21.86
CA GLY A 154 6.48 2.30 20.92
C GLY A 154 6.48 0.88 20.34
N GLN A 155 5.31 0.24 20.34
CA GLN A 155 5.14 -1.12 19.83
C GLN A 155 3.96 -1.21 18.86
N ILE A 156 4.19 -1.87 17.73
CA ILE A 156 3.14 -2.26 16.79
C ILE A 156 3.05 -3.78 16.82
N LYS A 157 1.90 -4.30 17.26
CA LYS A 157 1.68 -5.73 17.46
C LYS A 157 0.61 -6.26 16.51
N ILE A 158 0.95 -7.30 15.75
CA ILE A 158 0.05 -7.96 14.80
C ILE A 158 -0.11 -9.42 15.24
N LYS A 159 -1.36 -9.86 15.36
CA LYS A 159 -1.74 -11.23 15.74
C LYS A 159 -2.61 -11.85 14.66
N LEU A 160 -2.44 -13.16 14.45
CA LEU A 160 -3.40 -13.97 13.71
C LEU A 160 -4.22 -14.79 14.69
N ILE A 161 -5.54 -14.71 14.58
CA ILE A 161 -6.52 -15.31 15.52
C ILE A 161 -7.62 -15.97 14.69
N LYS A 162 -8.15 -17.13 15.12
CA LYS A 162 -9.33 -17.73 14.46
C LYS A 162 -10.58 -16.95 14.88
N PRO A 163 -11.60 -16.83 14.02
CA PRO A 163 -12.86 -16.19 14.39
C PRO A 163 -13.52 -16.80 15.65
N GLU A 164 -13.33 -18.09 15.92
CA GLU A 164 -13.87 -18.78 17.10
C GLU A 164 -13.18 -18.37 18.42
N ASP A 165 -11.96 -17.83 18.34
CA ASP A 165 -11.22 -17.27 19.48
C ASP A 165 -11.58 -15.77 19.72
N HIS A 166 -12.45 -15.19 18.88
CA HIS A 166 -12.99 -13.83 19.01
C HIS A 166 -14.26 -13.82 19.88
N LEU A 167 -14.14 -14.26 21.13
CA LEU A 167 -15.13 -13.96 22.17
C LEU A 167 -14.61 -12.77 22.99
N LEU A 168 -14.95 -11.56 22.54
CA LEU A 168 -14.90 -10.32 23.32
C LEU A 168 -16.24 -9.59 23.15
#